data_AF-A0A438IBZ6-F1
#
_entry.id   AF-A0A438IBZ6-F1
#
_cell.length_a   1.000
_cell.length_b   1.000
_cell.length_c   1.000
_cell.angle_alpha   90.00
_cell.angle_beta   90.00
_cell.angle_gamma   90.00
#
_symmetry.space_group_name_H-M   'P 1'
#
loop_
_entity.id
_entity.type
_entity.pdbx_description
1 polymer ?
#
loop_
_entity_poly.entity_id
_entity_poly.type
_entity_poly.pdbx_seq_one_letter_code
_entity_poly.pdbx_strand_id
1 'polypeptide(L)'
;MAIEFDNIVVIELAQEATPSMARVPALLIVVPLSFSLGEKPKKFNELKFKRWQQIMLFYLTTLNLARFLIEDALKLREDNLNIQVTSVMDAWKHSNFLCRNYVMNGLVDSLYNVYSDKKTTKKLWKSLD
;
A
#
# COMPACT_ATOMS: atom_id res chain seq x y z
N MET A 1 -7.39 -14.89 -29.16
CA MET A 1 -7.97 -15.36 -27.89
C MET A 1 -7.05 -14.85 -26.79
N ALA A 2 -7.54 -13.90 -26.00
CA ALA A 2 -6.73 -13.07 -25.12
C ALA A 2 -6.38 -13.81 -23.81
N ILE A 3 -5.14 -13.65 -23.36
CA ILE A 3 -4.73 -13.87 -21.98
C ILE A 3 -3.89 -12.65 -21.57
N GLU A 4 -4.25 -12.10 -20.42
CA GLU A 4 -3.72 -10.90 -19.77
C GLU A 4 -2.20 -10.93 -19.60
N PHE A 5 -1.56 -9.79 -19.84
CA PHE A 5 -0.19 -9.57 -19.41
C PHE A 5 -0.22 -8.86 -18.05
N ASP A 6 0.21 -9.60 -17.03
CA ASP A 6 0.56 -9.08 -15.71
C ASP A 6 1.48 -7.85 -15.83
N ASN A 7 1.02 -6.72 -15.29
CA ASN A 7 1.80 -5.72 -14.56
C ASN A 7 3.23 -5.40 -15.04
N ILE A 8 3.43 -5.12 -16.34
CA ILE A 8 4.68 -4.51 -16.82
C ILE A 8 4.34 -3.27 -17.64
N VAL A 9 4.61 -2.09 -17.04
CA VAL A 9 4.64 -0.83 -17.78
C VAL A 9 5.92 -0.81 -18.62
N VAL A 10 5.79 -1.17 -19.90
CA VAL A 10 6.85 -0.99 -20.89
C VAL A 10 6.85 0.47 -21.31
N ILE A 11 7.82 1.25 -20.84
CA ILE A 11 8.09 2.59 -21.36
C ILE A 11 9.02 2.42 -22.55
N GLU A 12 8.46 2.44 -23.75
CA GLU A 12 9.22 2.48 -25.01
C GLU A 12 9.80 3.90 -25.18
N LEU A 13 11.08 4.08 -24.82
CA LEU A 13 11.82 5.29 -25.18
C LEU A 13 12.46 5.07 -26.55
N ALA A 14 12.03 5.90 -27.50
CA ALA A 14 12.41 5.89 -28.91
C ALA A 14 13.92 5.76 -29.12
N GLN A 15 14.30 4.89 -30.04
CA GLN A 15 15.68 4.55 -30.34
C GLN A 15 16.11 5.30 -31.61
N GLU A 16 17.02 6.26 -31.49
CA GLU A 16 17.75 6.83 -32.64
C GLU A 16 19.21 6.38 -32.66
N ALA A 17 19.58 5.83 -33.83
CA ALA A 17 20.89 5.67 -34.48
C ALA A 17 22.12 5.03 -33.76
N THR A 18 22.80 4.20 -34.55
CA THR A 18 23.98 3.30 -34.34
C THR A 18 25.36 4.03 -34.39
N PRO A 19 26.54 3.34 -34.27
CA PRO A 19 26.94 2.16 -33.49
C PRO A 19 28.27 2.32 -32.69
N SER A 20 28.60 1.30 -31.88
CA SER A 20 29.95 0.88 -31.43
C SER A 20 30.61 1.61 -30.24
N MET A 21 30.41 1.04 -29.04
CA MET A 21 31.52 0.69 -28.14
C MET A 21 31.04 -0.38 -27.15
N ALA A 22 31.94 -1.27 -26.74
CA ALA A 22 31.70 -2.46 -25.91
C ALA A 22 30.67 -2.24 -24.79
N ARG A 23 29.56 -2.99 -24.85
CA ARG A 23 28.51 -2.97 -23.82
C ARG A 23 29.02 -3.72 -22.60
N VAL A 24 29.53 -2.99 -21.61
CA VAL A 24 29.70 -3.51 -20.25
C VAL A 24 28.30 -3.99 -19.80
N PRO A 25 28.13 -5.26 -19.36
CA PRO A 25 26.85 -5.68 -18.84
C PRO A 25 26.58 -4.86 -17.58
N ALA A 26 25.58 -3.98 -17.63
CA ALA A 26 25.03 -3.40 -16.42
C ALA A 26 24.45 -4.55 -15.61
N LEU A 27 25.21 -5.02 -14.62
CA LEU A 27 24.72 -5.95 -13.62
C LEU A 27 23.51 -5.27 -12.98
N LEU A 28 22.32 -5.78 -13.29
CA LEU A 28 21.13 -5.47 -12.52
C LEU A 28 21.42 -5.98 -11.11
N ILE A 29 21.81 -5.08 -10.21
CA ILE A 29 21.81 -5.36 -8.79
C ILE A 29 20.33 -5.39 -8.40
N VAL A 30 19.68 -6.54 -8.69
CA VAL A 30 18.43 -6.91 -8.05
C VAL A 30 18.82 -7.19 -6.62
N VAL A 31 18.74 -6.18 -5.75
CA VAL A 31 18.83 -6.42 -4.30
C VAL A 31 17.64 -7.32 -3.98
N PRO A 32 17.85 -8.57 -3.54
CA PRO A 32 16.74 -9.39 -3.10
C PRO A 32 16.20 -8.70 -1.86
N LEU A 33 15.02 -8.12 -1.97
CA LEU A 33 14.28 -7.66 -0.83
C LEU A 33 13.80 -8.94 -0.12
N SER A 34 14.65 -9.52 0.73
CA SER A 34 14.33 -10.72 1.51
C SER A 34 13.30 -10.37 2.58
N PHE A 35 12.05 -10.22 2.16
CA PHE A 35 10.91 -10.31 3.04
C PHE A 35 10.29 -11.68 2.82
N SER A 36 10.34 -12.50 3.85
CA SER A 36 9.53 -13.70 3.93
C SER A 36 8.07 -13.29 3.75
N LEU A 37 7.47 -13.80 2.69
CA LEU A 37 6.06 -13.65 2.35
C LEU A 37 5.21 -14.05 3.56
N GLY A 38 4.75 -13.08 4.35
CA GLY A 38 3.90 -13.30 5.53
C GLY A 38 4.46 -12.85 6.88
N GLU A 39 5.70 -12.37 6.99
CA GLU A 39 6.17 -11.79 8.26
C GLU A 39 5.56 -10.39 8.51
N LYS A 40 4.98 -10.22 9.70
CA LYS A 40 4.45 -8.93 10.17
C LYS A 40 5.56 -7.88 10.21
N PRO A 41 5.30 -6.62 9.78
CA PRO A 41 6.30 -5.56 9.87
C PRO A 41 6.81 -5.38 11.30
N LYS A 42 8.14 -5.27 11.47
CA LYS A 42 8.73 -4.89 12.76
C LYS A 42 8.20 -3.51 13.18
N LYS A 43 8.00 -3.30 14.49
CA LYS A 43 7.54 -2.01 15.03
C LYS A 43 8.54 -0.89 14.66
N PHE A 44 8.01 0.25 14.23
CA PHE A 44 8.77 1.43 13.82
C PHE A 44 9.05 2.36 15.00
N ASN A 45 10.33 2.69 15.22
CA ASN A 45 10.82 3.55 16.30
C ASN A 45 11.57 4.80 15.79
N GLU A 46 11.08 5.42 14.70
CA GLU A 46 11.56 6.71 14.16
C GLU A 46 12.75 6.64 13.18
N LEU A 47 13.60 5.60 13.26
CA LEU A 47 14.69 5.39 12.29
C LEU A 47 14.20 4.61 11.06
N LYS A 48 14.52 5.10 9.85
CA LYS A 48 14.19 4.47 8.55
C LYS A 48 12.69 4.42 8.22
N PHE A 49 11.96 5.50 8.51
CA PHE A 49 10.52 5.63 8.23
C PHE A 49 10.12 5.17 6.82
N LYS A 50 10.80 5.69 5.79
CA LYS A 50 10.52 5.32 4.38
C LYS A 50 10.60 3.81 4.12
N ARG A 51 11.55 3.12 4.75
CA ARG A 51 11.68 1.66 4.63
C ARG A 51 10.52 0.96 5.34
N TRP A 52 10.18 1.38 6.55
CA TRP A 52 9.02 0.81 7.25
C TRP A 52 7.71 1.06 6.48
N GLN A 53 7.53 2.27 5.95
CA GLN A 53 6.34 2.65 5.17
C GLN A 53 6.21 1.78 3.91
N GLN A 54 7.30 1.52 3.19
CA GLN A 54 7.31 0.58 2.06
C GLN A 54 6.97 -0.86 2.47
N ILE A 55 7.52 -1.35 3.60
CA ILE A 55 7.20 -2.69 4.13
C ILE A 55 5.72 -2.77 4.52
N MET A 56 5.21 -1.75 5.20
CA MET A 56 3.81 -1.68 5.61
C MET A 56 2.88 -1.63 4.40
N LEU A 57 3.22 -0.84 3.38
CA LEU A 57 2.47 -0.78 2.13
C LEU A 57 2.43 -2.15 1.45
N PHE A 58 3.57 -2.82 1.31
CA PHE A 58 3.63 -4.16 0.72
C PHE A 58 2.80 -5.17 1.51
N TYR A 59 2.91 -5.16 2.84
CA TYR A 59 2.12 -6.02 3.73
C TYR A 59 0.60 -5.78 3.61
N LEU A 60 0.16 -4.53 3.47
CA LEU A 60 -1.25 -4.22 3.27
C LEU A 60 -1.74 -4.60 1.87
N THR A 61 -0.87 -4.56 0.86
CA THR A 61 -1.19 -5.03 -0.49
C THR A 61 -1.45 -6.53 -0.50
N THR A 62 -0.62 -7.35 0.16
CA THR A 62 -0.85 -8.81 0.24
C THR A 62 -2.14 -9.16 0.98
N LEU A 63 -2.60 -8.29 1.89
CA LEU A 63 -3.89 -8.42 2.58
C LEU A 63 -5.08 -7.83 1.82
N ASN A 64 -4.87 -7.27 0.62
CA ASN A 64 -5.89 -6.54 -0.15
C ASN A 64 -6.51 -5.33 0.59
N LEU A 65 -5.70 -4.64 1.40
CA LEU A 65 -6.10 -3.50 2.22
C LEU A 65 -5.46 -2.17 1.78
N ALA A 66 -4.55 -2.18 0.79
CA ALA A 66 -3.82 -0.98 0.36
C ALA A 66 -4.74 0.15 -0.13
N ARG A 67 -5.89 -0.16 -0.74
CA ARG A 67 -6.85 0.86 -1.22
C ARG A 67 -7.34 1.82 -0.13
N PHE A 68 -7.43 1.35 1.12
CA PHE A 68 -7.92 2.14 2.25
C PHE A 68 -6.92 3.23 2.71
N LEU A 69 -5.69 3.21 2.19
CA LEU A 69 -4.69 4.25 2.42
C LEU A 69 -4.99 5.52 1.61
N ILE A 70 -5.71 5.39 0.50
CA ILE A 70 -5.91 6.48 -0.48
C ILE A 70 -7.38 6.80 -0.75
N GLU A 71 -8.26 5.81 -0.71
CA GLU A 71 -9.69 5.98 -1.00
C GLU A 71 -10.45 6.59 0.18
N ASP A 72 -11.46 7.40 -0.13
CA ASP A 72 -12.43 7.86 0.87
C ASP A 72 -13.57 6.86 1.02
N ALA A 73 -14.24 6.88 2.17
CA ALA A 73 -15.46 6.11 2.34
C ALA A 73 -16.49 6.47 1.28
N LEU A 74 -17.25 5.45 0.86
CA LEU A 74 -18.36 5.61 -0.07
C LEU A 74 -19.32 6.68 0.48
N LYS A 75 -19.54 7.74 -0.31
CA LYS A 75 -20.51 8.78 0.00
C LYS A 75 -21.86 8.34 -0.55
N LEU A 76 -22.77 7.94 0.33
CA LEU A 76 -24.13 7.62 -0.05
C LEU A 76 -25.03 8.84 0.06
N ARG A 77 -25.94 8.97 -0.91
CA ARG A 77 -27.13 9.80 -0.76
C ARG A 77 -28.14 8.98 0.05
N GLU A 78 -28.76 9.63 1.02
CA GLU A 78 -29.61 9.03 2.07
C GLU A 78 -30.92 8.44 1.51
N ASP A 79 -31.22 8.75 0.27
CA ASP A 79 -32.42 8.38 -0.49
C ASP A 79 -32.42 6.93 -1.01
N ASN A 80 -31.31 6.17 -0.94
CA ASN A 80 -31.19 4.81 -1.49
C ASN A 80 -30.60 3.77 -0.53
N LEU A 81 -31.11 3.69 0.71
CA LEU A 81 -30.70 2.66 1.68
C LEU A 81 -31.33 1.29 1.36
N ASN A 82 -30.77 0.58 0.37
CA ASN A 82 -31.04 -0.84 0.14
C ASN A 82 -30.18 -1.71 1.08
N ILE A 83 -30.61 -2.94 1.37
CA ILE A 83 -29.87 -3.94 2.17
C ILE A 83 -28.46 -4.16 1.60
N GLN A 84 -28.34 -4.22 0.26
CA GLN A 84 -27.05 -4.38 -0.41
C GLN A 84 -26.11 -3.20 -0.14
N VAL A 85 -26.64 -1.98 -0.20
CA VAL A 85 -25.92 -0.73 0.04
C VAL A 85 -25.37 -0.68 1.47
N THR A 86 -26.19 -1.10 2.43
CA THR A 86 -25.79 -1.20 3.84
C THR A 86 -24.68 -2.24 4.04
N SER A 87 -24.82 -3.41 3.42
CA SER A 87 -23.80 -4.48 3.46
C SER A 87 -22.45 -4.02 2.89
N VAL A 88 -22.45 -3.33 1.75
CA VAL A 88 -21.23 -2.76 1.16
C VAL A 88 -20.59 -1.73 2.10
N MET A 89 -21.40 -0.88 2.76
CA MET A 89 -20.90 0.11 3.72
C MET A 89 -20.28 -0.55 4.95
N ASP A 90 -20.90 -1.60 5.48
CA ASP A 90 -20.39 -2.28 6.66
C ASP A 90 -19.12 -3.09 6.35
N ALA A 91 -19.06 -3.74 5.18
CA ALA A 91 -17.83 -4.37 4.69
C ALA A 91 -16.70 -3.35 4.52
N TRP A 92 -17.01 -2.15 4.00
CA TRP A 92 -16.04 -1.05 3.91
C TRP A 92 -15.54 -0.62 5.29
N LYS A 93 -16.45 -0.34 6.24
CA LYS A 93 -16.09 0.09 7.61
C LYS A 93 -15.21 -0.96 8.29
N HIS A 94 -15.57 -2.24 8.17
CA HIS A 94 -14.81 -3.34 8.75
C HIS A 94 -13.40 -3.42 8.16
N SER A 95 -13.28 -3.34 6.83
CA SER A 95 -12.00 -3.40 6.13
C SER A 95 -11.10 -2.19 6.44
N ASN A 96 -11.69 -0.98 6.52
CA ASN A 96 -10.99 0.22 6.96
C ASN A 96 -10.51 0.07 8.42
N PHE A 97 -11.34 -0.48 9.32
CA PHE A 97 -10.94 -0.76 10.70
C PHE A 97 -9.75 -1.73 10.77
N LEU A 98 -9.77 -2.83 10.02
CA LEU A 98 -8.66 -3.78 9.96
C LEU A 98 -7.38 -3.12 9.45
N CYS A 99 -7.45 -2.41 8.32
CA CYS A 99 -6.30 -1.74 7.72
C CYS A 99 -5.68 -0.73 8.71
N ARG A 100 -6.51 0.07 9.39
CA ARG A 100 -6.06 1.00 10.42
C ARG A 100 -5.31 0.28 11.54
N ASN A 101 -5.85 -0.84 12.04
CA ASN A 101 -5.21 -1.59 13.12
C ASN A 101 -3.88 -2.20 12.70
N TYR A 102 -3.72 -2.65 11.45
CA TYR A 102 -2.43 -3.13 10.96
C TYR A 102 -1.38 -2.02 10.93
N VAL A 103 -1.73 -0.83 10.43
CA VAL A 103 -0.83 0.33 10.45
C VAL A 103 -0.46 0.70 11.89
N MET A 104 -1.45 0.84 12.77
CA MET A 104 -1.24 1.17 14.20
C MET A 104 -0.37 0.14 14.92
N ASN A 105 -0.57 -1.16 14.66
CA ASN A 105 0.23 -2.23 15.25
C ASN A 105 1.69 -2.26 14.77
N GLY A 106 2.00 -1.57 13.67
CA GLY A 106 3.36 -1.35 13.21
C GLY A 106 4.07 -0.18 13.89
N LEU A 107 3.38 0.59 14.73
CA LEU A 107 3.93 1.72 15.47
C LEU A 107 4.43 1.29 16.86
N VAL A 108 5.42 2.00 17.39
CA VAL A 108 5.73 1.97 18.84
C VAL A 108 4.67 2.71 19.65
N ASP A 109 4.58 2.40 20.93
CA ASP A 109 3.50 2.86 21.79
C ASP A 109 3.46 4.40 21.94
N SER A 110 4.63 5.08 21.87
CA SER A 110 4.71 6.55 21.85
C SER A 110 3.97 7.15 20.65
N LEU A 111 4.17 6.59 19.46
CA LEU A 111 3.50 7.03 18.23
C LEU A 111 2.05 6.55 18.17
N TYR A 112 1.75 5.35 18.69
CA TYR A 112 0.39 4.82 18.73
C TYR A 112 -0.57 5.80 19.38
N ASN A 113 -0.21 6.34 20.54
CA ASN A 113 -1.08 7.27 21.28
C ASN A 113 -1.32 8.56 20.49
N VAL A 114 -0.29 9.10 19.83
CA VAL A 114 -0.36 10.32 19.01
C VAL A 114 -1.34 10.16 17.84
N TYR A 115 -1.34 9.00 17.19
CA TYR A 115 -2.16 8.76 15.99
C TYR A 115 -3.48 8.02 16.27
N SER A 116 -3.75 7.67 17.53
CA SER A 116 -4.95 6.93 17.95
C SER A 116 -6.27 7.67 17.68
N ASP A 117 -6.23 9.00 17.53
CA ASP A 117 -7.37 9.86 17.23
C ASP A 117 -7.82 9.78 15.76
N LYS A 118 -6.96 9.30 14.85
CA LYS A 118 -7.24 9.27 13.40
C LYS A 118 -8.32 8.25 13.09
N LYS A 119 -9.53 8.73 12.76
CA LYS A 119 -10.72 7.89 12.54
C LYS A 119 -10.67 6.98 11.31
N THR A 120 -9.91 7.34 10.26
CA THR A 120 -9.81 6.57 9.02
C THR A 120 -8.37 6.20 8.73
N THR A 121 -8.17 5.07 8.03
CA THR A 121 -6.84 4.62 7.64
C THR A 121 -6.15 5.65 6.76
N LYS A 122 -6.87 6.24 5.79
CA LYS A 122 -6.37 7.34 4.97
C LYS A 122 -5.84 8.53 5.78
N LYS A 123 -6.59 8.98 6.80
CA LYS A 123 -6.14 10.10 7.65
C LYS A 123 -4.91 9.72 8.47
N LEU A 124 -4.90 8.51 9.01
CA LEU A 124 -3.74 7.95 9.72
C LEU A 124 -2.52 7.93 8.80
N TRP A 125 -2.64 7.32 7.62
CA TRP A 125 -1.55 7.17 6.66
C TRP A 125 -0.98 8.52 6.22
N LYS A 126 -1.84 9.49 5.89
CA LYS A 126 -1.44 10.85 5.54
C LYS A 126 -0.76 11.62 6.68
N SER A 127 -1.01 11.26 7.93
CA SER A 127 -0.37 11.91 9.08
C SER A 127 1.01 11.32 9.39
N LEU A 128 1.32 10.16 8.81
CA LEU A 128 2.61 9.50 8.95
C LEU A 128 3.61 9.98 7.88
N ASP A 129 3.12 10.47 6.74
CA ASP A 129 3.91 11.03 5.62
C ASP A 129 4.60 12.36 6.01
#